data_AF-A0A8C3ST60-F1
#
_entry.id   AF-A0A8C3ST60-F1
#
_cell.length_a   1.000
_cell.length_b   1.000
_cell.length_c   1.000
_cell.angle_alpha   90.00
_cell.angle_beta   90.00
_cell.angle_gamma   90.00
#
_symmetry.space_group_name_H-M   'P 1'
#
loop_
_entity.id
_entity.type
_entity.pdbx_description
1 polymer ?
#
loop_
_entity_poly.entity_id
_entity_poly.type
_entity_poly.pdbx_seq_one_letter_code
_entity_poly.pdbx_strand_id
1 'polypeptide(L)'
;MLSIFGAERDKQRVLAASQTLYDFIYIYVSSTNTIFRILNQHLGTSFPIITVRENLSIKENLQLLISTLKEMQAVVEMKDKDVQQSISHRLYAKIVGPITSLQEKITVVKDLYENYKGVLGSICGPIAAVLLKHSNLPVIVESALHRLIASPALSLQVADLLMSHNEIVKIFPTATVNSPSGSGIQEARPRSASTAFSLSNFLQAVLWGQASTNTLKIAANYLEEAVRVLRPSCESFQCIVKLAEVYISLITDKLQ
;
A
#
# COMPACT_ATOMS: atom_id res chain seq x y z
N MET A 1 6.96 38.66 2.87
CA MET A 1 6.34 37.84 3.93
C MET A 1 5.41 36.75 3.38
N LEU A 2 4.48 37.04 2.45
CA LEU A 2 3.57 36.03 1.86
C LEU A 2 4.28 34.83 1.17
N SER A 3 5.43 35.05 0.54
CA SER A 3 6.20 33.99 -0.14
C SER A 3 6.81 32.96 0.81
N ILE A 4 7.20 33.38 2.02
CA ILE A 4 7.80 32.49 3.04
C ILE A 4 6.70 31.59 3.64
N PHE A 5 5.52 32.15 3.91
CA PHE A 5 4.37 31.38 4.39
C PHE A 5 3.85 30.35 3.36
N GLY A 6 3.91 30.68 2.06
CA GLY A 6 3.57 29.74 1.00
C GLY A 6 4.53 28.54 0.94
N ALA A 7 5.84 28.81 1.00
CA ALA A 7 6.87 27.77 0.97
C ALA A 7 6.81 26.82 2.18
N GLU A 8 6.54 27.35 3.38
CA GLU A 8 6.42 26.51 4.59
C GLU A 8 5.17 25.62 4.52
N ARG A 9 4.05 26.12 3.98
CA ARG A 9 2.85 25.32 3.75
C ARG A 9 3.11 24.19 2.75
N ASP A 10 3.73 24.49 1.61
CA ASP A 10 4.01 23.47 0.60
C ASP A 10 5.01 22.42 1.09
N LYS A 11 5.97 22.81 1.94
CA LYS A 11 6.86 21.88 2.64
C LYS A 11 6.10 20.93 3.56
N GLN A 12 5.18 21.44 4.38
CA GLN A 12 4.35 20.59 5.24
C GLN A 12 3.49 19.62 4.43
N ARG A 13 2.95 20.07 3.28
CA ARG A 13 2.20 19.21 2.35
C ARG A 13 3.05 18.08 1.79
N VAL A 14 4.27 18.37 1.34
CA VAL A 14 5.23 17.35 0.88
C VAL A 14 5.48 16.31 1.98
N LEU A 15 5.81 16.76 3.20
CA LEU A 15 6.09 15.86 4.32
C LEU A 15 4.89 14.98 4.68
N ALA A 16 3.69 15.56 4.79
CA ALA A 16 2.48 14.83 5.11
C ALA A 16 2.12 13.80 4.02
N ALA A 17 2.22 14.19 2.75
CA ALA A 17 1.93 13.29 1.63
C ALA A 17 2.97 12.17 1.51
N SER A 18 4.26 12.46 1.69
CA SER A 18 5.33 11.45 1.73
C SER A 18 5.13 10.45 2.85
N GLN A 19 4.86 10.92 4.08
CA GLN A 19 4.56 10.03 5.20
C GLN A 19 3.35 9.15 4.92
N THR A 20 2.27 9.72 4.37
CA THR A 20 1.05 8.97 4.04
C THR A 20 1.33 7.90 2.98
N LEU A 21 2.14 8.21 1.96
CA LEU A 21 2.57 7.22 0.96
C LEU A 21 3.39 6.11 1.59
N TYR A 22 4.34 6.43 2.46
CA TYR A 22 5.13 5.45 3.18
C TYR A 22 4.23 4.51 3.97
N ASP A 23 3.29 5.07 4.75
CA ASP A 23 2.32 4.31 5.53
C ASP A 23 1.48 3.40 4.63
N PHE A 24 1.06 3.86 3.45
CA PHE A 24 0.32 3.03 2.50
C PHE A 24 1.11 1.81 2.01
N ILE A 25 2.40 1.96 1.67
CA ILE A 25 3.23 0.83 1.25
C ILE A 25 3.35 -0.22 2.37
N TYR A 26 3.52 0.24 3.61
CA TYR A 26 3.54 -0.64 4.77
C TYR A 26 2.19 -1.28 5.08
N ILE A 27 1.09 -0.55 4.93
CA ILE A 27 -0.27 -1.07 5.10
C ILE A 27 -0.55 -2.18 4.09
N TYR A 28 -0.16 -2.01 2.82
CA TYR A 28 -0.32 -3.07 1.82
C TYR A 28 0.44 -4.34 2.21
N VAL A 29 1.73 -4.21 2.51
CA VAL A 29 2.59 -5.37 2.82
C VAL A 29 2.13 -6.07 4.10
N SER A 30 1.87 -5.31 5.17
CA SER A 30 1.37 -5.87 6.44
C SER A 30 0.01 -6.55 6.28
N SER A 31 -0.92 -5.94 5.54
CA SER A 31 -2.24 -6.52 5.27
C SER A 31 -2.13 -7.82 4.49
N THR A 32 -1.30 -7.85 3.44
CA THR A 32 -1.04 -9.08 2.66
C THR A 32 -0.40 -10.17 3.52
N ASN A 33 0.56 -9.83 4.37
CA ASN A 33 1.18 -10.79 5.27
C ASN A 33 0.19 -11.35 6.30
N THR A 34 -0.74 -10.54 6.80
CA THR A 34 -1.84 -11.02 7.66
C THR A 34 -2.74 -11.99 6.92
N ILE A 35 -3.11 -11.67 5.68
CA ILE A 35 -3.87 -12.57 4.81
C ILE A 35 -3.11 -13.89 4.60
N PHE A 36 -1.82 -13.83 4.30
CA PHE A 36 -0.98 -15.01 4.09
C PHE A 36 -0.90 -15.90 5.33
N ARG A 37 -0.77 -15.29 6.51
CA ARG A 37 -0.81 -16.03 7.78
C ARG A 37 -2.12 -16.78 7.95
N ILE A 38 -3.25 -16.12 7.68
CA ILE A 38 -4.60 -16.73 7.75
C ILE A 38 -4.70 -17.90 6.78
N LEU A 39 -4.29 -17.70 5.52
CA LEU A 39 -4.33 -18.74 4.49
C LEU A 39 -3.43 -19.93 4.85
N ASN A 40 -2.19 -19.67 5.27
CA ASN A 40 -1.23 -20.71 5.63
C ASN A 40 -1.73 -21.54 6.82
N GLN A 41 -2.32 -20.88 7.82
CA GLN A 41 -2.84 -21.54 9.01
C GLN A 41 -4.09 -22.38 8.73
N HIS A 42 -4.98 -21.95 7.83
CA HIS A 42 -6.31 -22.53 7.68
C HIS A 42 -6.61 -23.23 6.34
N LEU A 43 -5.74 -23.09 5.32
CA LEU A 43 -5.89 -23.72 4.01
C LEU A 43 -4.70 -24.59 3.61
N GLY A 44 -3.71 -24.75 4.49
CA GLY A 44 -2.50 -25.53 4.22
C GLY A 44 -1.64 -24.94 3.09
N THR A 45 -1.71 -23.62 2.89
CA THR A 45 -0.86 -22.92 1.92
C THR A 45 0.52 -22.61 2.53
N SER A 46 1.46 -22.19 1.68
CA SER A 46 2.81 -21.81 2.11
C SER A 46 3.26 -20.53 1.42
N PHE A 47 2.48 -19.45 1.59
CA PHE A 47 2.86 -18.15 1.06
C PHE A 47 4.02 -17.55 1.85
N PRO A 48 5.03 -16.99 1.18
CA PRO A 48 6.17 -16.35 1.82
C PRO A 48 5.78 -14.98 2.40
N ILE A 49 6.44 -14.58 3.49
CA ILE A 49 6.31 -13.23 4.03
C ILE A 49 6.93 -12.23 3.04
N ILE A 50 6.21 -11.15 2.75
CA ILE A 50 6.68 -10.04 1.92
C ILE A 50 7.28 -8.97 2.82
N THR A 51 8.32 -8.30 2.34
CA THR A 51 8.92 -7.15 3.03
C THR A 51 8.97 -5.96 2.09
N VAL A 52 8.80 -4.76 2.65
CA VAL A 52 9.03 -3.51 1.92
C VAL A 52 10.53 -3.42 1.63
N ARG A 53 10.89 -3.16 0.38
CA ARG A 53 12.27 -2.95 -0.04
C ARG A 53 12.51 -1.46 -0.15
N GLU A 54 13.11 -0.90 0.90
CA GLU A 54 13.34 0.54 1.06
C GLU A 54 14.17 1.16 -0.08
N ASN A 55 15.07 0.38 -0.67
CA ASN A 55 15.93 0.78 -1.79
C ASN A 55 15.23 0.73 -3.15
N LEU A 56 14.03 0.14 -3.23
CA LEU A 56 13.25 0.10 -4.45
C LEU A 56 12.26 1.25 -4.49
N SER A 57 11.87 1.62 -5.71
CA SER A 57 10.82 2.61 -5.93
C SER A 57 9.47 2.15 -5.40
N ILE A 58 8.56 3.09 -5.16
CA ILE A 58 7.15 2.81 -4.86
C ILE A 58 6.55 1.90 -5.93
N LYS A 59 6.82 2.21 -7.22
CA LYS A 59 6.36 1.41 -8.36
C LYS A 59 6.79 -0.04 -8.22
N GLU A 60 8.07 -0.29 -8.00
CA GLU A 60 8.63 -1.63 -7.94
C GLU A 60 8.07 -2.41 -6.74
N ASN A 61 7.96 -1.79 -5.57
CA ASN A 61 7.33 -2.40 -4.39
C ASN A 61 5.86 -2.80 -4.68
N LEU A 62 5.08 -1.92 -5.30
CA LEU A 62 3.69 -2.21 -5.66
C LEU A 62 3.60 -3.31 -6.75
N GLN A 63 4.53 -3.36 -7.70
CA GLN A 63 4.58 -4.42 -8.69
C GLN A 63 4.90 -5.79 -8.06
N LEU A 64 5.86 -5.85 -7.14
CA LEU A 64 6.16 -7.07 -6.38
C LEU A 64 4.94 -7.54 -5.58
N LEU A 65 4.26 -6.60 -4.92
CA LEU A 65 3.01 -6.87 -4.20
C LEU A 65 1.94 -7.44 -5.15
N ILE A 66 1.70 -6.81 -6.30
CA ILE A 66 0.70 -7.25 -7.28
C ILE A 66 1.01 -8.67 -7.77
N SER A 67 2.27 -8.97 -8.12
CA SER A 67 2.67 -10.32 -8.55
C SER A 67 2.36 -11.35 -7.48
N THR A 68 2.70 -11.03 -6.23
CA THR A 68 2.47 -11.92 -5.09
C THR A 68 0.97 -12.11 -4.81
N LEU A 69 0.15 -11.06 -4.98
CA LEU A 69 -1.31 -11.16 -4.87
C LEU A 69 -1.94 -11.97 -6.00
N LYS A 70 -1.40 -11.92 -7.21
CA LYS A 70 -1.87 -12.74 -8.34
C LYS A 70 -1.58 -14.23 -8.08
N GLU A 71 -0.41 -14.56 -7.55
CA GLU A 71 -0.08 -15.92 -7.12
C GLU A 71 -1.05 -16.41 -6.02
N MET A 72 -1.30 -15.57 -5.01
CA MET A 72 -2.31 -15.85 -3.98
C MET A 72 -3.69 -16.08 -4.59
N GLN A 73 -4.12 -15.23 -5.52
CA GLN A 73 -5.45 -15.34 -6.12
C GLN A 73 -5.62 -16.65 -6.89
N ALA A 74 -4.59 -17.12 -7.61
CA ALA A 74 -4.63 -18.39 -8.32
C ALA A 74 -4.82 -19.59 -7.37
N VAL A 75 -4.09 -19.61 -6.25
CA VAL A 75 -4.21 -20.66 -5.22
C VAL A 75 -5.58 -20.61 -4.54
N VAL A 76 -6.04 -19.41 -4.20
CA VAL A 76 -7.33 -19.20 -3.56
C VAL A 76 -8.49 -19.56 -4.50
N GLU A 77 -8.38 -19.32 -5.81
CA GLU A 77 -9.39 -19.71 -6.79
C GLU A 77 -9.57 -21.23 -6.87
N MET A 78 -8.48 -21.99 -6.81
CA MET A 78 -8.55 -23.46 -6.75
C MET A 78 -9.34 -23.90 -5.51
N LYS A 79 -9.07 -23.29 -4.35
CA LYS A 79 -9.79 -23.60 -3.10
C LYS A 79 -11.23 -23.10 -3.10
N ASP A 80 -11.53 -21.98 -3.72
CA ASP A 80 -12.88 -21.44 -3.88
C ASP A 80 -13.79 -22.43 -4.63
N LYS A 81 -13.27 -23.09 -5.68
CA LYS A 81 -14.01 -24.12 -6.43
C LYS A 81 -14.36 -25.32 -5.55
N ASP A 82 -13.43 -25.80 -4.74
CA ASP A 82 -13.67 -26.89 -3.78
C ASP A 82 -14.76 -26.49 -2.76
N VAL A 83 -14.70 -25.26 -2.25
CA VAL A 83 -15.69 -24.73 -1.31
C VAL A 83 -17.06 -24.60 -1.97
N GLN A 84 -17.14 -24.06 -3.18
CA GLN A 84 -18.38 -23.90 -3.92
C GLN A 84 -19.08 -25.23 -4.21
N GLN A 85 -18.31 -26.31 -4.40
CA GLN A 85 -18.85 -27.67 -4.54
C GLN A 85 -19.30 -28.28 -3.20
N SER A 86 -18.68 -27.87 -2.10
CA SER A 86 -18.88 -28.45 -0.77
C SER A 86 -20.01 -27.79 0.03
N ILE A 87 -20.29 -26.50 -0.19
CA ILE A 87 -21.32 -25.74 0.54
C ILE A 87 -22.51 -25.38 -0.34
N SER A 88 -23.69 -25.20 0.27
CA SER A 88 -24.88 -24.78 -0.49
C SER A 88 -24.68 -23.41 -1.14
N HIS A 89 -25.24 -23.25 -2.35
CA HIS A 89 -25.16 -22.00 -3.12
C HIS A 89 -25.68 -20.78 -2.33
N ARG A 90 -26.73 -20.98 -1.51
CA ARG A 90 -27.29 -19.93 -0.64
C ARG A 90 -26.28 -19.44 0.40
N LEU A 91 -25.53 -20.34 1.05
CA LEU A 91 -24.53 -19.95 2.05
C LEU A 91 -23.31 -19.32 1.40
N TYR A 92 -22.86 -19.86 0.26
CA TYR A 92 -21.81 -19.23 -0.53
C TYR A 92 -22.17 -17.79 -0.88
N ALA A 93 -23.38 -17.55 -1.39
CA ALA A 93 -23.86 -16.21 -1.71
C ALA A 93 -23.91 -15.27 -0.50
N LYS A 94 -24.21 -15.78 0.72
CA LYS A 94 -24.15 -14.98 1.95
C LYS A 94 -22.72 -14.57 2.32
N ILE A 95 -21.70 -15.41 2.06
CA ILE A 95 -20.30 -15.08 2.35
C ILE A 95 -19.78 -14.03 1.36
N VAL A 96 -20.13 -14.17 0.08
CA VAL A 96 -19.70 -13.27 -1.00
C VAL A 96 -20.42 -11.92 -0.94
N GLY A 97 -21.70 -11.94 -0.56
CA GLY A 97 -22.52 -10.75 -0.49
C GLY A 97 -22.02 -9.74 0.55
N PRO A 98 -22.40 -8.46 0.42
CA PRO A 98 -22.09 -7.46 1.42
C PRO A 98 -22.82 -7.82 2.71
N ILE A 99 -22.06 -8.07 3.78
CA ILE A 99 -22.64 -8.34 5.10
C ILE A 99 -22.63 -7.06 5.89
N THR A 100 -23.83 -6.62 6.25
CA THR A 100 -24.06 -5.27 6.77
C THR A 100 -24.14 -5.24 8.28
N SER A 101 -24.42 -6.36 8.95
CA SER A 101 -24.51 -6.43 10.41
C SER A 101 -23.67 -7.56 11.04
N LEU A 102 -23.30 -7.37 12.32
CA LEU A 102 -22.64 -8.42 13.11
C LEU A 102 -23.52 -9.66 13.28
N GLN A 103 -24.84 -9.46 13.42
CA GLN A 103 -25.79 -10.57 13.58
C GLN A 103 -25.86 -11.45 12.32
N GLU A 104 -25.81 -10.83 11.13
CA GLU A 104 -25.70 -11.57 9.86
C GLU A 104 -24.39 -12.38 9.82
N LYS A 105 -23.25 -11.81 10.23
CA LYS A 105 -21.96 -12.53 10.29
C LYS A 105 -22.03 -13.75 11.21
N ILE A 106 -22.58 -13.58 12.42
CA ILE A 106 -22.76 -14.67 13.40
C ILE A 106 -23.64 -15.77 12.80
N THR A 107 -24.72 -15.39 12.12
CA THR A 107 -25.63 -16.36 11.49
C THR A 107 -24.93 -17.14 10.38
N VAL A 108 -24.15 -16.48 9.52
CA VAL A 108 -23.35 -17.14 8.47
C VAL A 108 -22.34 -18.11 9.07
N VAL A 109 -21.60 -17.68 10.10
CA VAL A 109 -20.63 -18.54 10.81
C VAL A 109 -21.32 -19.75 11.44
N LYS A 110 -22.45 -19.54 12.12
CA LYS A 110 -23.21 -20.63 12.76
C LYS A 110 -23.73 -21.61 11.71
N ASP A 111 -24.32 -21.13 10.62
CA ASP A 111 -24.80 -21.98 9.53
C ASP A 111 -23.66 -22.81 8.93
N LEU A 112 -22.47 -22.23 8.74
CA LEU A 112 -21.31 -22.98 8.24
C LEU A 112 -20.80 -24.01 9.24
N TYR A 113 -20.79 -23.66 10.52
CA TYR A 113 -20.33 -24.55 11.59
C TYR A 113 -21.19 -25.78 11.76
N GLU A 114 -22.49 -25.58 11.93
CA GLU A 114 -23.42 -26.69 12.17
C GLU A 114 -23.53 -27.62 10.96
N ASN A 115 -23.50 -27.08 9.74
CA ASN A 115 -23.76 -27.88 8.54
C ASN A 115 -22.50 -28.44 7.86
N TYR A 116 -21.32 -27.84 8.07
CA TYR A 116 -20.14 -28.14 7.24
C TYR A 116 -18.82 -28.34 7.98
N LYS A 117 -18.76 -28.21 9.32
CA LYS A 117 -17.51 -28.45 10.08
C LYS A 117 -16.88 -29.83 9.79
N GLY A 118 -17.70 -30.88 9.73
CA GLY A 118 -17.24 -32.25 9.46
C GLY A 118 -16.83 -32.50 8.00
N VAL A 119 -17.31 -31.68 7.07
CA VAL A 119 -17.02 -31.79 5.63
C VAL A 119 -15.76 -31.01 5.28
N LEU A 120 -15.60 -29.81 5.84
CA LEU A 120 -14.50 -28.89 5.51
C LEU A 120 -13.29 -29.03 6.44
N GLY A 121 -13.41 -29.74 7.57
CA GLY A 121 -12.40 -29.85 8.62
C GLY A 121 -12.21 -28.56 9.43
N SER A 122 -12.02 -27.42 8.75
CA SER A 122 -11.99 -26.06 9.29
C SER A 122 -12.80 -25.11 8.40
N ILE A 123 -13.50 -24.15 9.01
CA ILE A 123 -14.35 -23.19 8.30
C ILE A 123 -13.62 -21.88 8.01
N CYS A 124 -12.61 -21.54 8.82
CA CYS A 124 -11.85 -20.30 8.66
C CYS A 124 -11.21 -20.20 7.28
N GLY A 125 -10.61 -21.30 6.81
CA GLY A 125 -9.95 -21.39 5.51
C GLY A 125 -10.91 -21.09 4.36
N PRO A 126 -11.99 -21.88 4.21
CA PRO A 126 -13.03 -21.63 3.22
C PRO A 126 -13.58 -20.21 3.20
N ILE A 127 -13.91 -19.62 4.37
CA ILE A 127 -14.40 -18.24 4.42
C ILE A 127 -13.32 -17.27 3.92
N ALA A 128 -12.08 -17.40 4.40
CA ALA A 128 -10.99 -16.54 3.97
C ALA A 128 -10.76 -16.64 2.46
N ALA A 129 -10.76 -17.86 1.90
CA ALA A 129 -10.61 -18.08 0.47
C ALA A 129 -11.71 -17.38 -0.34
N VAL A 130 -12.99 -17.58 0.04
CA VAL A 130 -14.12 -16.93 -0.66
C VAL A 130 -14.01 -15.41 -0.58
N LEU A 131 -13.77 -14.84 0.61
CA LEU A 131 -13.62 -13.38 0.78
C LEU A 131 -12.49 -12.82 -0.10
N LEU A 132 -11.33 -13.47 -0.10
CA LEU A 132 -10.16 -13.02 -0.84
C LEU A 132 -10.34 -13.17 -2.34
N LYS A 133 -10.98 -14.24 -2.81
CA LYS A 133 -11.28 -14.42 -4.23
C LYS A 133 -12.13 -13.27 -4.78
N HIS A 134 -13.20 -12.91 -4.06
CA HIS A 134 -14.16 -11.89 -4.52
C HIS A 134 -13.73 -10.45 -4.22
N SER A 135 -12.69 -10.27 -3.42
CA SER A 135 -12.15 -8.95 -3.11
C SER A 135 -11.47 -8.24 -4.28
N ASN A 136 -11.01 -8.99 -5.31
CA ASN A 136 -10.29 -8.47 -6.47
C ASN A 136 -9.09 -7.55 -6.12
N LEU A 137 -8.44 -7.79 -4.98
CA LEU A 137 -7.31 -6.99 -4.49
C LEU A 137 -6.22 -6.72 -5.54
N PRO A 138 -5.68 -7.71 -6.27
CA PRO A 138 -4.62 -7.43 -7.25
C PRO A 138 -5.10 -6.48 -8.35
N VAL A 139 -6.33 -6.64 -8.84
CA VAL A 139 -6.93 -5.78 -9.88
C VAL A 139 -7.10 -4.35 -9.37
N ILE A 140 -7.51 -4.18 -8.11
CA ILE A 140 -7.70 -2.88 -7.47
C ILE A 140 -6.36 -2.13 -7.39
N VAL A 141 -5.29 -2.79 -6.94
CA VAL A 141 -3.95 -2.17 -6.85
C VAL A 141 -3.36 -1.92 -8.23
N GLU A 142 -3.49 -2.88 -9.16
CA GLU A 142 -3.03 -2.75 -10.54
C GLU A 142 -3.70 -1.56 -11.26
N SER A 143 -5.00 -1.37 -11.04
CA SER A 143 -5.74 -0.21 -11.55
C SER A 143 -5.25 1.11 -10.96
N ALA A 144 -4.97 1.14 -9.65
CA ALA A 144 -4.42 2.33 -9.00
C ALA A 144 -3.00 2.65 -9.50
N LEU A 145 -2.16 1.63 -9.68
CA LEU A 145 -0.82 1.75 -10.23
C LEU A 145 -0.85 2.25 -11.68
N HIS A 146 -1.75 1.72 -12.51
CA HIS A 146 -1.90 2.14 -13.90
C HIS A 146 -2.28 3.62 -14.02
N ARG A 147 -3.19 4.11 -13.16
CA ARG A 147 -3.55 5.54 -13.10
C ARG A 147 -2.37 6.45 -12.73
N LEU A 148 -1.39 5.93 -12.00
CA LEU A 148 -0.21 6.66 -11.55
C LEU A 148 1.04 6.39 -12.40
N ILE A 149 0.96 5.61 -13.48
CA ILE A 149 2.13 5.18 -14.26
C ILE A 149 3.00 6.36 -14.75
N ALA A 150 2.37 7.50 -15.04
CA ALA A 150 3.02 8.74 -15.47
C ALA A 150 3.39 9.67 -14.30
N SER A 151 2.94 9.39 -13.07
CA SER A 151 3.27 10.20 -11.90
C SER A 151 4.72 9.94 -11.51
N PRO A 152 5.56 10.99 -11.42
CA PRO A 152 6.95 10.81 -11.07
C PRO A 152 7.08 10.39 -9.60
N ALA A 153 6.06 10.59 -8.76
CA ALA A 153 6.03 10.15 -7.37
C ALA A 153 6.25 8.63 -7.22
N LEU A 154 5.84 7.83 -8.20
CA LEU A 154 6.06 6.39 -8.16
C LEU A 154 7.52 5.98 -8.31
N SER A 155 8.38 6.86 -8.83
CA SER A 155 9.81 6.59 -9.04
C SER A 155 10.64 6.85 -7.79
N LEU A 156 10.04 7.40 -6.73
CA LEU A 156 10.69 7.64 -5.44
C LEU A 156 10.99 6.32 -4.75
N GLN A 157 12.17 6.19 -4.16
CA GLN A 157 12.45 5.07 -3.25
C GLN A 157 11.61 5.21 -2.00
N VAL A 158 11.22 4.10 -1.41
CA VAL A 158 10.42 4.12 -0.18
C VAL A 158 11.23 4.77 0.95
N ALA A 159 12.54 4.54 1.00
CA ALA A 159 13.44 5.17 1.98
C ALA A 159 13.40 6.70 1.93
N ASP A 160 13.20 7.26 0.73
CA ASP A 160 13.20 8.70 0.54
C ASP A 160 11.92 9.38 1.05
N LEU A 161 10.87 8.63 1.37
CA LEU A 161 9.62 9.18 1.88
C LEU A 161 9.74 9.63 3.34
N LEU A 162 10.70 9.09 4.10
CA LEU A 162 10.95 9.40 5.51
C LEU A 162 11.92 10.57 5.72
N MET A 163 11.89 11.55 4.82
CA MET A 163 12.74 12.74 4.95
C MET A 163 12.36 13.60 6.14
N SER A 164 13.37 14.05 6.86
CA SER A 164 13.24 15.01 7.95
C SER A 164 13.14 16.45 7.41
N HIS A 165 12.59 17.36 8.24
CA HIS A 165 12.55 18.79 7.94
C HIS A 165 13.93 19.37 7.63
N ASN A 166 14.98 18.87 8.29
CA ASN A 166 16.35 19.32 8.12
C ASN A 166 16.94 18.91 6.76
N GLU A 167 16.55 17.74 6.23
CA GLU A 167 16.99 17.28 4.91
C GLU A 167 16.32 18.07 3.80
N ILE A 168 15.03 18.40 3.95
CA ILE A 168 14.35 19.29 3.00
C ILE A 168 15.01 20.67 2.97
N VAL A 169 15.33 21.26 4.12
CA VAL A 169 16.01 22.58 4.17
C VAL A 169 17.40 22.54 3.54
N LYS A 170 18.13 21.41 3.64
CA LYS A 170 19.43 21.24 2.95
C LYS A 170 19.27 21.17 1.42
N ILE A 171 18.15 20.65 0.93
CA ILE A 171 17.85 20.55 -0.51
C ILE A 171 17.38 21.91 -1.07
N PHE A 172 16.74 22.74 -0.24
CA PHE A 172 16.29 24.08 -0.60
C PHE A 172 17.07 25.14 0.18
N PRO A 173 18.25 25.61 -0.32
CA PRO A 173 18.92 26.73 0.34
C PRO A 173 17.98 27.94 0.36
N THR A 174 17.60 28.36 1.56
CA THR A 174 16.97 29.65 1.77
C THR A 174 17.95 30.69 1.24
N ALA A 175 17.53 31.45 0.22
CA ALA A 175 18.25 32.60 -0.29
C ALA A 175 18.40 33.63 0.84
N THR A 176 19.44 33.45 1.64
CA THR A 176 19.91 34.47 2.57
C THR A 176 20.78 35.37 1.72
N VAL A 177 20.23 36.51 1.32
CA VAL A 177 20.96 37.61 0.72
C VAL A 177 22.08 37.97 1.69
N ASN A 178 23.31 37.54 1.40
CA ASN A 178 24.54 38.09 1.95
C ASN A 178 25.64 37.81 0.93
N SER A 179 25.84 38.75 0.01
CA SER A 179 27.09 38.83 -0.74
C SER A 179 28.24 39.05 0.26
N PRO A 180 29.38 38.38 0.04
CA PRO A 180 30.57 39.18 -0.21
C PRO A 180 31.31 38.71 -1.45
N SER A 181 31.77 39.69 -2.23
CA SER A 181 32.73 39.55 -3.31
C SER A 181 34.00 38.82 -2.86
N GLY A 182 34.51 37.89 -3.67
CA GLY A 182 35.84 37.30 -3.44
C GLY A 182 36.11 36.02 -4.22
N SER A 183 36.67 36.19 -5.42
CA SER A 183 37.36 35.20 -6.28
C SER A 183 38.05 34.01 -5.57
N GLY A 184 37.85 32.80 -6.11
CA GLY A 184 38.72 31.64 -5.82
C GLY A 184 38.21 30.32 -6.41
N ILE A 185 38.80 29.91 -7.53
CA ILE A 185 38.57 28.66 -8.27
C ILE A 185 38.85 27.43 -7.37
N GLN A 186 37.90 26.49 -7.26
CA GLN A 186 38.19 25.11 -6.86
C GLN A 186 37.42 24.11 -7.73
N GLU A 187 38.17 23.21 -8.35
CA GLU A 187 37.75 22.15 -9.27
C GLU A 187 36.81 21.14 -8.60
N ALA A 188 35.63 20.94 -9.21
CA ALA A 188 34.72 19.86 -8.83
C ALA A 188 35.10 18.58 -9.58
N ARG A 189 35.81 17.69 -8.87
CA ARG A 189 36.06 16.29 -9.24
C ARG A 189 34.72 15.54 -9.40
N PRO A 190 34.51 14.72 -10.45
CA PRO A 190 33.24 14.02 -10.65
C PRO A 190 33.10 12.90 -9.61
N ARG A 191 32.13 13.04 -8.69
CA ARG A 191 31.71 11.94 -7.82
C ARG A 191 30.89 10.96 -8.66
N SER A 192 31.42 9.75 -8.75
CA SER A 192 30.81 8.50 -9.17
C SER A 192 29.28 8.51 -9.27
N ALA A 193 28.77 8.25 -10.47
CA ALA A 193 27.37 8.03 -10.76
C ALA A 193 26.83 6.84 -9.94
N SER A 194 26.12 7.14 -8.85
CA SER A 194 25.18 6.20 -8.26
C SER A 194 23.88 6.33 -9.05
N THR A 195 23.48 5.26 -9.73
CA THR A 195 22.26 5.13 -10.54
C THR A 195 20.97 5.10 -9.71
N ALA A 196 21.05 5.37 -8.40
CA ALA A 196 19.92 5.47 -7.50
C ALA A 196 19.19 6.81 -7.69
N PHE A 197 17.97 6.76 -8.22
CA PHE A 197 17.07 7.91 -8.29
C PHE A 197 16.57 8.21 -6.86
N SER A 198 17.26 9.10 -6.13
CA SER A 198 16.83 9.55 -4.80
C SER A 198 15.77 10.65 -4.93
N LEU A 199 14.96 10.91 -3.89
CA LEU A 199 14.06 12.06 -3.85
C LEU A 199 14.81 13.39 -4.04
N SER A 200 16.08 13.49 -3.64
CA SER A 200 16.90 14.67 -3.97
C SER A 200 17.10 14.82 -5.48
N ASN A 201 17.28 13.72 -6.21
CA ASN A 201 17.35 13.70 -7.67
C ASN A 201 15.97 13.90 -8.31
N PHE A 202 14.87 13.43 -7.70
CA PHE A 202 13.50 13.72 -8.14
C PHE A 202 13.16 15.20 -7.96
N LEU A 203 13.44 15.76 -6.79
CA LEU A 203 13.29 17.18 -6.54
C LEU A 203 14.20 17.94 -7.52
N GLN A 204 15.47 17.54 -7.72
CA GLN A 204 16.37 18.15 -8.71
C GLN A 204 15.89 18.03 -10.17
N ALA A 205 15.29 16.91 -10.56
CA ALA A 205 14.72 16.67 -11.90
C ALA A 205 13.46 17.53 -12.13
N VAL A 206 12.65 17.74 -11.09
CA VAL A 206 11.54 18.72 -11.10
C VAL A 206 12.08 20.16 -11.06
N LEU A 207 13.24 20.40 -10.43
CA LEU A 207 13.87 21.71 -10.23
C LEU A 207 14.55 22.31 -11.47
N TRP A 208 14.99 21.52 -12.45
CA TRP A 208 15.68 22.06 -13.63
C TRP A 208 14.76 22.77 -14.66
N GLY A 209 13.44 22.82 -14.39
CA GLY A 209 12.47 23.46 -15.28
C GLY A 209 12.09 24.90 -14.94
N GLN A 210 11.87 25.27 -13.67
CA GLN A 210 11.32 26.59 -13.31
C GLN A 210 11.67 27.05 -11.89
N ALA A 211 11.80 28.37 -11.74
CA ALA A 211 12.25 29.09 -10.55
C ALA A 211 11.54 28.71 -9.23
N SER A 212 12.32 28.87 -8.16
CA SER A 212 12.32 28.23 -6.83
C SER A 212 11.09 28.38 -5.91
N THR A 213 9.93 28.82 -6.37
CA THR A 213 8.71 28.92 -5.54
C THR A 213 7.56 28.02 -6.01
N ASN A 214 7.55 27.59 -7.27
CA ASN A 214 6.49 26.70 -7.79
C ASN A 214 6.83 25.20 -7.61
N THR A 215 8.10 24.87 -7.36
CA THR A 215 8.61 23.49 -7.34
C THR A 215 8.05 22.68 -6.17
N LEU A 216 8.05 23.22 -4.95
CA LEU A 216 7.50 22.54 -3.77
C LEU A 216 6.00 22.27 -3.93
N LYS A 217 5.28 23.23 -4.49
CA LYS A 217 3.87 23.08 -4.80
C LYS A 217 3.62 21.96 -5.81
N ILE A 218 4.41 21.90 -6.88
CA ILE A 218 4.33 20.84 -7.89
C ILE A 218 4.64 19.46 -7.28
N ALA A 219 5.71 19.35 -6.49
CA ALA A 219 6.06 18.12 -5.79
C ALA A 219 4.95 17.67 -4.83
N ALA A 220 4.41 18.59 -4.02
CA ALA A 220 3.26 18.33 -3.15
C ALA A 220 2.08 17.80 -3.95
N ASN A 221 1.74 18.43 -5.08
CA ASN A 221 0.62 17.99 -5.93
C ASN A 221 0.84 16.56 -6.47
N TYR A 222 2.04 16.20 -6.91
CA TYR A 222 2.32 14.84 -7.38
C TYR A 222 2.18 13.78 -6.27
N LEU A 223 2.67 14.09 -5.06
CA LEU A 223 2.58 13.19 -3.90
C LEU A 223 1.13 13.06 -3.42
N GLU A 224 0.41 14.18 -3.28
CA GLU A 224 -1.00 14.20 -2.88
C GLU A 224 -1.87 13.46 -3.89
N GLU A 225 -1.59 13.58 -5.19
CA GLU A 225 -2.27 12.82 -6.22
C GLU A 225 -2.03 11.32 -6.07
N ALA A 226 -0.78 10.91 -5.81
CA ALA A 226 -0.47 9.50 -5.53
C ALA A 226 -1.22 8.99 -4.28
N VAL A 227 -1.25 9.77 -3.20
CA VAL A 227 -2.04 9.46 -1.99
C VAL A 227 -3.51 9.30 -2.34
N ARG A 228 -4.10 10.26 -3.07
CA ARG A 228 -5.51 10.24 -3.44
C ARG A 228 -5.87 9.01 -4.25
N VAL A 229 -4.99 8.59 -5.17
CA VAL A 229 -5.22 7.45 -6.06
C VAL A 229 -5.02 6.10 -5.36
N LEU A 230 -4.07 5.98 -4.43
CA LEU A 230 -3.77 4.74 -3.70
C LEU A 230 -4.67 4.52 -2.48
N ARG A 231 -5.22 5.59 -1.88
CA ARG A 231 -6.03 5.50 -0.65
C ARG A 231 -7.19 4.49 -0.74
N PRO A 232 -8.06 4.51 -1.77
CA PRO A 232 -9.20 3.58 -1.82
C PRO A 232 -8.75 2.11 -1.85
N SER A 233 -7.63 1.83 -2.52
CA SER A 233 -7.05 0.49 -2.55
C SER A 233 -6.47 0.08 -1.19
N CYS A 234 -5.80 0.98 -0.45
CA CYS A 234 -5.37 0.69 0.93
C CYS A 234 -6.56 0.41 1.87
N GLU A 235 -7.61 1.22 1.80
CA GLU A 235 -8.82 1.04 2.61
C GLU A 235 -9.50 -0.30 2.32
N SER A 236 -9.50 -0.74 1.06
CA SER A 236 -10.00 -2.06 0.66
C SER A 236 -9.24 -3.19 1.36
N PHE A 237 -7.89 -3.16 1.37
CA PHE A 237 -7.07 -4.17 2.05
C PHE A 237 -7.38 -4.23 3.54
N GLN A 238 -7.43 -3.08 4.21
CA GLN A 238 -7.74 -3.03 5.63
C GLN A 238 -9.15 -3.56 5.93
N CYS A 239 -10.12 -3.26 5.07
CA CYS A 239 -11.48 -3.75 5.21
C CYS A 239 -11.54 -5.29 5.14
N ILE A 240 -10.83 -5.88 4.17
CA ILE A 240 -10.81 -7.34 3.97
C ILE A 240 -10.08 -8.04 5.11
N VAL A 241 -8.95 -7.51 5.57
CA VAL A 241 -8.22 -8.04 6.73
C VAL A 241 -9.12 -8.02 7.96
N LYS A 242 -9.74 -6.89 8.28
CA LYS A 242 -10.66 -6.77 9.43
C LYS A 242 -11.84 -7.73 9.31
N LEU A 243 -12.39 -7.88 8.11
CA LEU A 243 -13.50 -8.81 7.88
C LEU A 243 -13.07 -10.25 8.13
N ALA A 244 -11.93 -10.67 7.60
CA ALA A 244 -11.38 -12.01 7.82
C ALA A 244 -11.08 -12.26 9.31
N GLU A 245 -10.48 -11.30 10.00
CA GLU A 245 -10.21 -11.39 11.44
C GLU A 245 -11.49 -11.54 12.26
N VAL A 246 -12.53 -10.75 11.98
CA VAL A 246 -13.85 -10.87 12.64
C VAL A 246 -14.42 -12.27 12.46
N TYR A 247 -14.34 -12.84 11.25
CA TYR A 247 -14.80 -14.19 10.99
C TYR A 247 -14.03 -15.24 11.78
N ILE A 248 -12.71 -15.14 11.80
CA ILE A 248 -11.85 -16.08 12.52
C ILE A 248 -12.12 -16.02 14.02
N SER A 249 -12.26 -14.81 14.59
CA SER A 249 -12.60 -14.65 16.00
C SER A 249 -13.96 -15.28 16.33
N LEU A 250 -15.00 -15.00 15.52
CA LEU A 250 -16.33 -15.58 15.73
C LEU A 250 -16.35 -17.12 15.65
N ILE A 251 -15.51 -17.71 14.78
CA ILE A 251 -15.39 -19.17 14.68
C ILE A 251 -14.63 -19.73 15.88
N THR A 252 -13.56 -19.06 16.31
CA THR A 252 -12.73 -19.49 17.44
C THR A 252 -13.51 -19.42 18.76
N ASP A 253 -14.32 -18.39 18.96
CA ASP A 253 -15.21 -18.24 20.12
C ASP A 253 -16.31 -19.32 20.16
N LYS A 254 -16.65 -19.94 19.03
CA LYS A 254 -17.59 -21.07 18.95
C LYS A 254 -16.93 -22.43 19.16
N LEU A 255 -15.59 -22.48 19.13
CA LEU A 255 -14.81 -23.69 19.41
C LEU A 255 -14.50 -23.85 20.91
N GLN A 256 -14.68 -22.79 21.71
CA GLN A 256 -14.62 -22.79 23.18
C GLN A 256 -15.99 -23.04 23.79
#